data_AF-A0AAD7N5H0-F1
#
_entry.id   AF-A0AAD7N5H0-F1
#
_cell.length_a   1.000
_cell.length_b   1.000
_cell.length_c   1.000
_cell.angle_alpha   90.00
_cell.angle_beta   90.00
_cell.angle_gamma   90.00
#
_symmetry.space_group_name_H-M   'P 1'
#
loop_
_entity.id
_entity.type
_entity.pdbx_description
1 polymer ?
#
loop_
_entity_poly.entity_id
_entity_poly.type
_entity_poly.pdbx_seq_one_letter_code
_entity_poly.pdbx_strand_id
1 'polypeptide(L)'
;MLFSFPSRARLKHPPKGGRLKLSSSPKTKLLSDVLWTSMVALRESADAFPPLKSAVCGTMALWDIAKRAKHSKADACAIALRAQEILHLIADAVPDASAIPEPLLRSITRFTVLLDDIGSSMQLISDTPTISRLMHLNRNEQMLQRIRTQLDEAQRDFDTASNLRIEVQQAQMALKHSEIRLEIKDLSQTATTLLTYTRFIVFLAAP
;
A
#
# COMPACT_ATOMS: atom_id res chain seq x y z
N MET A 1 81.63 19.14 -12.60
CA MET A 1 80.36 19.32 -11.87
C MET A 1 79.49 18.12 -12.14
N LEU A 2 79.35 17.22 -11.17
CA LEU A 2 78.62 15.95 -11.27
C LEU A 2 77.20 16.15 -10.74
N PHE A 3 76.19 15.96 -11.59
CA PHE A 3 74.79 15.93 -11.17
C PHE A 3 74.44 14.52 -10.68
N SER A 4 74.22 14.39 -9.37
CA SER A 4 73.71 13.18 -8.72
C SER A 4 72.21 13.34 -8.47
N PHE A 5 71.39 12.50 -9.12
CA PHE A 5 69.95 12.43 -8.88
C PHE A 5 69.65 11.36 -7.81
N PRO A 6 68.80 11.62 -6.80
CA PRO A 6 68.44 10.62 -5.83
C PRO A 6 67.38 9.63 -6.36
N SER A 7 67.60 8.37 -6.00
CA SER A 7 66.77 7.20 -6.26
C SER A 7 65.28 7.40 -5.94
N ARG A 8 64.43 7.05 -6.92
CA ARG A 8 62.99 6.92 -6.77
C ARG A 8 62.65 5.77 -5.81
N ALA A 9 62.05 6.10 -4.67
CA ALA A 9 61.43 5.14 -3.78
C ALA A 9 60.25 4.44 -4.47
N ARG A 10 60.24 3.10 -4.40
CA ARG A 10 59.12 2.25 -4.88
C ARG A 10 57.86 2.53 -4.06
N LEU A 11 56.85 3.12 -4.69
CA LEU A 11 55.49 3.17 -4.17
C LEU A 11 54.95 1.74 -4.07
N LYS A 12 54.67 1.30 -2.84
CA LYS A 12 53.98 0.04 -2.53
C LYS A 12 52.58 0.08 -3.15
N HIS A 13 52.24 -0.93 -3.95
CA HIS A 13 50.90 -1.11 -4.48
C HIS A 13 49.87 -1.20 -3.34
N PRO A 14 48.70 -0.56 -3.46
CA PRO A 14 47.60 -0.77 -2.52
C PRO A 14 47.09 -2.22 -2.62
N PRO A 15 46.68 -2.83 -1.50
CA PRO A 15 46.12 -4.18 -1.50
C PRO A 15 44.86 -4.20 -2.36
N LYS A 16 44.77 -5.20 -3.25
CA LYS A 16 43.59 -5.46 -4.07
C LYS A 16 42.38 -5.59 -3.14
N GLY A 17 41.50 -4.60 -3.18
CA GLY A 17 40.24 -4.59 -2.44
C GLY A 17 39.45 -5.84 -2.79
N GLY A 18 39.40 -6.78 -1.85
CA GLY A 18 38.50 -7.91 -1.90
C GLY A 18 37.08 -7.38 -2.00
N ARG A 19 36.47 -7.57 -3.16
CA ARG A 19 35.06 -7.28 -3.40
C ARG A 19 34.27 -8.20 -2.47
N LEU A 20 33.85 -7.68 -1.32
CA LEU A 20 32.95 -8.36 -0.39
C LEU A 20 31.67 -8.68 -1.18
N LYS A 21 31.57 -9.92 -1.66
CA LYS A 21 30.31 -10.48 -2.12
C LYS A 21 29.42 -10.51 -0.88
N LEU A 22 28.50 -9.56 -0.77
CA LEU A 22 27.34 -9.68 0.11
C LEU A 22 26.57 -10.93 -0.33
N SER A 23 26.92 -12.08 0.24
CA SER A 23 26.10 -13.28 0.17
C SER A 23 24.84 -12.98 0.97
N SER A 24 23.74 -12.67 0.28
CA SER A 24 22.43 -12.52 0.89
C SER A 24 22.17 -13.71 1.82
N SER A 25 21.95 -13.46 3.11
CA SER A 25 21.73 -14.52 4.09
C SER A 25 20.47 -15.32 3.71
N PRO A 26 20.39 -16.63 4.06
CA PRO A 26 19.24 -17.47 3.73
C PRO A 26 17.88 -16.86 4.12
N LYS A 27 17.85 -16.12 5.24
CA LYS A 27 16.67 -15.41 5.75
C LYS A 27 16.15 -14.34 4.79
N THR A 28 17.04 -13.58 4.15
CA THR A 28 16.65 -12.50 3.22
C THR A 28 16.07 -13.03 1.91
N LYS A 29 16.56 -14.16 1.42
CA LYS A 29 16.00 -14.83 0.24
C LYS A 29 14.59 -15.37 0.51
N LEU A 30 14.42 -16.04 1.66
CA LEU A 30 13.13 -16.57 2.07
C LEU A 30 12.06 -15.46 2.15
N LEU A 31 12.39 -14.33 2.77
CA LEU A 31 11.46 -13.19 2.84
C LEU A 31 11.09 -12.66 1.46
N SER A 32 12.07 -12.49 0.55
CA SER A 32 11.75 -12.02 -0.81
C SER A 32 10.88 -12.98 -1.61
N ASP A 33 11.04 -14.29 -1.39
CA ASP A 33 10.26 -15.32 -2.07
C ASP A 33 8.82 -15.37 -1.52
N VAL A 34 8.65 -15.22 -0.21
CA VAL A 34 7.33 -15.11 0.43
C VAL A 34 6.58 -13.87 -0.06
N LEU A 35 7.25 -12.71 -0.09
CA LEU A 35 6.64 -11.46 -0.59
C LEU A 35 6.25 -11.56 -2.05
N TRP A 36 7.08 -12.21 -2.88
CA TRP A 36 6.73 -12.44 -4.28
C TRP A 36 5.53 -13.37 -4.42
N THR A 37 5.50 -14.46 -3.65
CA THR A 37 4.40 -15.42 -3.65
C THR A 37 3.09 -14.77 -3.20
N SER A 38 3.12 -13.90 -2.19
CA SER A 38 1.92 -13.18 -1.75
C SER A 38 1.39 -12.22 -2.81
N MET A 39 2.26 -11.51 -3.54
CA MET A 39 1.85 -10.66 -4.66
C MET A 39 1.26 -11.47 -5.81
N VAL A 40 1.81 -12.66 -6.13
CA VAL A 40 1.24 -13.55 -7.14
C VAL A 40 -0.15 -14.01 -6.72
N ALA A 41 -0.30 -14.51 -5.48
CA ALA A 41 -1.60 -14.93 -4.97
C ALA A 41 -2.63 -13.78 -5.00
N LEU A 42 -2.22 -12.57 -4.61
CA LEU A 42 -3.06 -11.38 -4.65
C LEU A 42 -3.43 -10.96 -6.07
N ARG A 43 -2.53 -11.11 -7.04
CA ARG A 43 -2.79 -10.83 -8.45
C ARG A 43 -3.90 -11.74 -8.99
N GLU A 44 -3.81 -13.05 -8.71
CA GLU A 44 -4.79 -14.03 -9.18
C GLU A 44 -6.15 -13.83 -8.47
N SER A 45 -6.15 -13.47 -7.17
CA SER A 45 -7.41 -13.18 -6.46
C SER A 45 -8.06 -11.87 -6.90
N ALA A 46 -7.29 -10.94 -7.46
CA ALA A 46 -7.77 -9.65 -7.96
C ALA A 46 -8.33 -9.69 -9.40
N ASP A 47 -8.50 -10.88 -10.01
CA ASP A 47 -9.00 -11.01 -11.38
C ASP A 47 -10.39 -10.40 -11.59
N ALA A 48 -11.25 -10.46 -10.57
CA ALA A 48 -12.57 -9.83 -10.58
C ALA A 48 -12.54 -8.33 -10.25
N PHE A 49 -11.37 -7.77 -9.91
CA PHE A 49 -11.20 -6.37 -9.52
C PHE A 49 -10.01 -5.72 -10.26
N PRO A 50 -10.22 -5.29 -11.53
CA PRO A 50 -9.15 -4.76 -12.38
C PRO A 50 -8.28 -3.65 -11.77
N PRO A 51 -8.83 -2.67 -11.01
CA PRO A 51 -8.01 -1.65 -10.36
C PRO A 51 -6.96 -2.22 -9.39
N LEU A 52 -7.35 -3.17 -8.55
CA LEU A 52 -6.40 -3.83 -7.63
C LEU A 52 -5.39 -4.67 -8.40
N LYS A 53 -5.82 -5.43 -9.41
CA LYS A 53 -4.90 -6.22 -10.24
C LYS A 53 -3.82 -5.34 -10.88
N SER A 54 -4.19 -4.19 -11.40
CA SER A 54 -3.25 -3.19 -11.93
C SER A 54 -2.29 -2.69 -10.86
N ALA A 55 -2.76 -2.41 -9.64
CA ALA A 55 -1.91 -2.02 -8.51
C ALA A 55 -0.88 -3.11 -8.16
N VAL A 56 -1.33 -4.36 -8.08
CA VAL A 56 -0.45 -5.51 -7.80
C VAL A 56 0.63 -5.63 -8.88
N CYS A 57 0.24 -5.58 -10.16
CA CYS A 57 1.17 -5.65 -11.28
C CYS A 57 2.18 -4.48 -11.25
N GLY A 58 1.74 -3.26 -10.95
CA GLY A 58 2.61 -2.09 -10.81
C GLY A 58 3.64 -2.28 -9.70
N THR A 59 3.22 -2.74 -8.52
CA THR A 59 4.12 -3.02 -7.40
C THR A 59 5.12 -4.14 -7.72
N MET A 60 4.69 -5.20 -8.41
CA MET A 60 5.58 -6.26 -8.88
C MET A 60 6.64 -5.71 -9.86
N ALA A 61 6.24 -4.82 -10.78
CA ALA A 61 7.16 -4.17 -11.70
C ALA A 61 8.19 -3.30 -10.96
N LEU A 62 7.78 -2.54 -9.94
CA LEU A 62 8.69 -1.78 -9.07
C LEU A 62 9.70 -2.69 -8.37
N TRP A 63 9.25 -3.83 -7.88
CA TRP A 63 10.12 -4.81 -7.23
C TRP A 63 11.20 -5.34 -8.18
N ASP A 64 10.84 -5.60 -9.43
CA ASP A 64 11.76 -6.04 -10.47
C ASP A 64 12.76 -4.95 -10.86
N ILE A 65 12.32 -3.69 -10.97
CA ILE A 65 13.22 -2.54 -11.17
C ILE A 65 14.20 -2.43 -10.00
N ALA A 66 13.71 -2.54 -8.77
CA ALA A 66 14.54 -2.49 -7.57
C ALA A 66 15.58 -3.61 -7.50
N LYS A 67 15.22 -4.84 -7.92
CA LYS A 67 16.17 -5.96 -8.02
C LYS A 67 17.30 -5.70 -9.02
N ARG A 68 16.98 -5.05 -10.15
CA ARG A 68 17.93 -4.73 -11.22
C ARG A 68 18.80 -3.51 -10.92
N ALA A 69 18.35 -2.62 -10.03
CA ALA A 69 19.10 -1.43 -9.64
C ALA A 69 20.47 -1.79 -9.06
N LYS A 70 21.55 -1.33 -9.71
CA LYS A 70 22.94 -1.63 -9.29
C LYS A 70 23.43 -0.74 -8.15
N HIS A 71 22.80 0.40 -7.99
CA HIS A 71 23.43 1.58 -7.39
C HIS A 71 22.59 2.23 -6.29
N SER A 72 21.27 2.31 -6.50
CA SER A 72 20.26 2.76 -5.53
C SER A 72 19.44 1.58 -5.01
N LYS A 73 20.03 0.37 -4.96
CA LYS A 73 19.30 -0.86 -4.64
C LYS A 73 18.54 -0.78 -3.32
N ALA A 74 19.18 -0.25 -2.28
CA ALA A 74 18.57 -0.12 -0.97
C ALA A 74 17.34 0.80 -1.00
N ASP A 75 17.46 2.00 -1.59
CA ASP A 75 16.35 2.95 -1.71
C ASP A 75 15.24 2.42 -2.62
N ALA A 76 15.60 1.81 -3.75
CA ALA A 76 14.66 1.21 -4.68
C ALA A 76 13.88 0.05 -4.03
N CYS A 77 14.55 -0.82 -3.26
CA CYS A 77 13.89 -1.86 -2.50
C CYS A 77 12.99 -1.28 -1.40
N ALA A 78 13.41 -0.21 -0.73
CA ALA A 78 12.57 0.46 0.28
C ALA A 78 11.29 1.05 -0.34
N ILE A 79 11.39 1.67 -1.52
CA ILE A 79 10.23 2.17 -2.27
C ILE A 79 9.30 1.02 -2.68
N ALA A 80 9.85 -0.07 -3.20
CA ALA A 80 9.04 -1.22 -3.60
C ALA A 80 8.35 -1.90 -2.40
N LEU A 81 9.04 -2.02 -1.26
CA LEU A 81 8.45 -2.48 0.00
C LEU A 81 7.32 -1.57 0.45
N ARG A 82 7.53 -0.24 0.38
CA ARG A 82 6.52 0.74 0.78
C ARG A 82 5.27 0.66 -0.08
N ALA A 83 5.43 0.52 -1.40
CA ALA A 83 4.32 0.28 -2.32
C ALA A 83 3.57 -1.03 -2.01
N GLN A 84 4.30 -2.08 -1.62
CA GLN A 84 3.70 -3.35 -1.21
C GLN A 84 2.91 -3.24 0.10
N GLU A 85 3.39 -2.49 1.09
CA GLU A 85 2.65 -2.25 2.33
C GLU A 85 1.30 -1.58 2.05
N ILE A 86 1.30 -0.53 1.22
CA ILE A 86 0.07 0.17 0.81
C ILE A 86 -0.86 -0.77 0.05
N LEU A 87 -0.32 -1.61 -0.83
CA LEU A 87 -1.10 -2.60 -1.57
C LEU A 87 -1.79 -3.61 -0.65
N HIS A 88 -1.13 -4.06 0.42
CA HIS A 88 -1.75 -4.94 1.41
C HIS A 88 -2.89 -4.24 2.16
N LEU A 89 -2.71 -2.97 2.56
CA LEU A 89 -3.78 -2.18 3.17
C LEU A 89 -4.99 -2.04 2.24
N ILE A 90 -4.76 -1.82 0.94
CA ILE A 90 -5.82 -1.78 -0.07
C ILE A 90 -6.54 -3.12 -0.18
N ALA A 91 -5.79 -4.22 -0.28
CA ALA A 91 -6.36 -5.56 -0.41
C ALA A 91 -7.25 -5.91 0.80
N ASP A 92 -6.80 -5.61 2.01
CA ASP A 92 -7.54 -5.89 3.25
C ASP A 92 -8.84 -5.06 3.35
N ALA A 93 -8.86 -3.85 2.80
CA ALA A 93 -10.03 -2.98 2.83
C ALA A 93 -11.07 -3.28 1.75
N VAL A 94 -10.76 -4.16 0.78
CA VAL A 94 -11.64 -4.52 -0.33
C VAL A 94 -12.11 -5.98 -0.16
N PRO A 95 -13.06 -6.26 0.77
CA PRO A 95 -13.59 -7.60 0.96
C PRO A 95 -14.50 -8.05 -0.19
N ASP A 96 -15.10 -7.10 -0.91
CA ASP A 96 -16.00 -7.35 -2.04
C ASP A 96 -15.73 -6.34 -3.16
N ALA A 97 -15.36 -6.86 -4.33
CA ALA A 97 -15.06 -6.08 -5.52
C ALA A 97 -16.30 -5.39 -6.13
N SER A 98 -17.49 -5.89 -5.84
CA SER A 98 -18.75 -5.44 -6.46
C SER A 98 -19.35 -4.20 -5.80
N ALA A 99 -18.97 -3.89 -4.57
CA ALA A 99 -19.60 -2.86 -3.73
C ALA A 99 -18.58 -1.88 -3.13
N ILE A 100 -17.63 -1.42 -3.95
CA ILE A 100 -16.60 -0.47 -3.50
C ILE A 100 -17.14 0.96 -3.58
N PRO A 101 -17.06 1.74 -2.49
CA PRO A 101 -17.42 3.15 -2.54
C PRO A 101 -16.52 3.95 -3.48
N GLU A 102 -17.11 4.88 -4.21
CA GLU A 102 -16.42 5.75 -5.18
C GLU A 102 -15.15 6.44 -4.62
N PRO A 103 -15.13 6.98 -3.39
CA PRO A 103 -13.90 7.58 -2.84
C PRO A 103 -12.74 6.58 -2.71
N LEU A 104 -13.05 5.33 -2.36
CA LEU A 104 -12.07 4.26 -2.20
C LEU A 104 -11.59 3.77 -3.57
N LEU A 105 -12.50 3.61 -4.53
CA LEU A 105 -12.13 3.27 -5.91
C LEU A 105 -11.19 4.31 -6.53
N ARG A 106 -11.47 5.60 -6.27
CA ARG A 106 -10.64 6.71 -6.74
C ARG A 106 -9.24 6.69 -6.12
N SER A 107 -9.11 6.44 -4.81
CA SER A 107 -7.80 6.37 -4.16
C SER A 107 -6.97 5.20 -4.69
N ILE A 108 -7.59 4.04 -4.93
CA ILE A 108 -6.93 2.88 -5.56
C ILE A 108 -6.46 3.22 -6.98
N THR A 109 -7.31 3.87 -7.78
CA THR A 109 -6.96 4.27 -9.15
C THR A 109 -5.85 5.33 -9.17
N ARG A 110 -5.85 6.26 -8.22
CA ARG A 110 -4.76 7.24 -8.09
C ARG A 110 -3.44 6.56 -7.72
N PHE A 111 -3.51 5.55 -6.84
CA PHE A 111 -2.35 4.75 -6.48
C PHE A 111 -1.79 3.97 -7.68
N THR A 112 -2.62 3.38 -8.54
CA THR A 112 -2.13 2.68 -9.75
C THR A 112 -1.40 3.61 -10.71
N VAL A 113 -1.93 4.80 -10.96
CA VAL A 113 -1.27 5.83 -11.79
C VAL A 113 0.06 6.23 -11.16
N LEU A 114 0.08 6.44 -9.84
CA LEU A 114 1.30 6.77 -9.12
C LEU A 114 2.38 5.68 -9.25
N LEU A 115 2.00 4.39 -9.21
CA LEU A 115 2.96 3.29 -9.39
C LEU A 115 3.62 3.31 -10.77
N ASP A 116 2.89 3.70 -11.82
CA ASP A 116 3.43 3.83 -13.17
C ASP A 116 4.43 5.00 -13.28
N ASP A 117 4.08 6.15 -12.69
CA ASP A 117 4.96 7.32 -12.59
C ASP A 117 6.26 7.01 -11.83
N ILE A 118 6.13 6.29 -10.70
CA ILE A 118 7.28 5.83 -9.90
C ILE A 118 8.11 4.83 -10.70
N GLY A 119 7.47 3.90 -11.43
CA GLY A 119 8.16 2.91 -12.25
C GLY A 119 9.03 3.56 -13.31
N SER A 120 8.45 4.49 -14.06
CA SER A 120 9.16 5.29 -15.05
C SER A 120 10.33 6.07 -14.44
N SER A 121 10.10 6.68 -13.29
CA SER A 121 11.09 7.44 -12.52
C SER A 121 12.27 6.56 -12.05
N MET A 122 11.97 5.39 -11.50
CA MET A 122 12.97 4.45 -11.01
C MET A 122 13.76 3.80 -12.14
N GLN A 123 13.11 3.51 -13.28
CA GLN A 123 13.78 2.98 -14.46
C GLN A 123 14.81 3.98 -14.99
N LEU A 124 14.46 5.28 -15.05
CA LEU A 124 15.39 6.35 -15.45
C LEU A 124 16.64 6.40 -14.54
N ILE A 125 16.45 6.28 -13.22
CA ILE A 125 17.55 6.27 -12.24
C ILE A 125 18.40 4.99 -12.38
N SER A 126 17.77 3.85 -12.67
CA SER A 126 18.45 2.57 -12.84
C SER A 126 19.34 2.54 -14.09
N ASP A 127 18.89 3.18 -15.16
CA ASP A 127 19.56 3.14 -16.47
C ASP A 127 20.62 4.23 -16.63
N THR A 128 20.73 5.20 -15.70
CA THR A 128 21.66 6.31 -15.83
C THR A 128 23.13 5.86 -15.68
N PRO A 129 24.04 6.23 -16.60
CA PRO A 129 25.44 5.85 -16.51
C PRO A 129 26.13 6.46 -15.28
N THR A 130 27.14 5.76 -14.74
CA THR A 130 27.77 6.06 -13.44
C THR A 130 28.34 7.49 -13.35
N ILE A 131 28.81 8.07 -14.45
CA ILE A 131 29.42 9.41 -14.52
C ILE A 131 28.35 10.51 -14.44
N SER A 132 27.26 10.40 -15.22
CA SER A 132 26.10 11.31 -15.09
C SER A 132 25.46 11.22 -13.71
N ARG A 133 25.44 10.03 -13.11
CA ARG A 133 24.88 9.83 -11.77
C ARG A 133 25.62 10.61 -10.69
N LEU A 134 26.95 10.70 -10.77
CA LEU A 134 27.73 11.51 -9.82
C LEU A 134 27.43 13.01 -9.98
N MET A 135 27.22 13.47 -11.20
CA MET A 135 26.81 14.86 -11.47
C MET A 135 25.36 15.16 -11.03
N HIS A 136 24.51 14.14 -10.96
CA HIS A 136 23.08 14.26 -10.63
C HIS A 136 22.70 13.63 -9.29
N LEU A 137 23.66 13.43 -8.39
CA LEU A 137 23.42 12.72 -7.12
C LEU A 137 22.33 13.39 -6.28
N ASN A 138 22.40 14.72 -6.12
CA ASN A 138 21.37 15.51 -5.41
C ASN A 138 20.01 15.45 -6.11
N ARG A 139 19.97 15.42 -7.45
CA ARG A 139 18.71 15.36 -8.20
C ARG A 139 18.04 13.99 -8.03
N ASN A 140 18.83 12.92 -8.05
CA ASN A 140 18.34 11.57 -7.83
C ASN A 140 17.85 11.39 -6.38
N GLU A 141 18.54 11.95 -5.40
CA GLU A 141 18.09 11.95 -4.01
C GLU A 141 16.76 12.71 -3.85
N GLN A 142 16.65 13.92 -4.41
CA GLN A 142 15.40 14.69 -4.41
C GLN A 142 14.25 13.92 -5.07
N MET A 143 14.54 13.20 -6.16
CA MET A 143 13.56 12.38 -6.87
C MET A 143 13.09 11.19 -6.03
N LEU A 144 14.00 10.49 -5.36
CA LEU A 144 13.66 9.40 -4.42
C LEU A 144 12.86 9.92 -3.22
N GLN A 145 13.21 11.09 -2.68
CA GLN A 145 12.45 11.72 -1.61
C GLN A 145 11.04 12.10 -2.07
N ARG A 146 10.90 12.68 -3.27
CA ARG A 146 9.59 12.99 -3.85
C ARG A 146 8.73 11.74 -4.00
N ILE A 147 9.30 10.63 -4.50
CA ILE A 147 8.60 9.34 -4.60
C ILE A 147 8.08 8.87 -3.24
N ARG A 148 8.91 8.95 -2.19
CA ARG A 148 8.50 8.58 -0.83
C ARG A 148 7.33 9.44 -0.35
N THR A 149 7.42 10.75 -0.51
CA THR A 149 6.34 11.67 -0.16
C THR A 149 5.04 11.35 -0.91
N GLN A 150 5.12 11.03 -2.21
CA GLN A 150 3.93 10.69 -3.00
C GLN A 150 3.29 9.38 -2.53
N LEU A 151 4.08 8.37 -2.14
CA LEU A 151 3.55 7.13 -1.55
C LEU A 151 2.87 7.40 -0.21
N ASP A 152 3.46 8.24 0.65
CA ASP A 152 2.86 8.60 1.93
C ASP A 152 1.57 9.42 1.75
N GLU A 153 1.52 10.30 0.75
CA GLU A 153 0.29 11.02 0.37
C GLU A 153 -0.79 10.06 -0.14
N ALA A 154 -0.42 9.11 -1.01
CA ALA A 154 -1.37 8.10 -1.50
C ALA A 154 -1.92 7.22 -0.37
N GLN A 155 -1.09 6.85 0.61
CA GLN A 155 -1.56 6.14 1.79
C GLN A 155 -2.55 6.99 2.59
N ARG A 156 -2.23 8.27 2.87
CA ARG A 156 -3.14 9.16 3.60
C ARG A 156 -4.48 9.34 2.89
N ASP A 157 -4.46 9.49 1.57
CA ASP A 157 -5.67 9.57 0.74
C ASP A 157 -6.53 8.31 0.88
N PHE A 158 -5.88 7.14 0.85
CA PHE A 158 -6.54 5.87 1.05
C PHE A 158 -7.12 5.73 2.46
N ASP A 159 -6.35 6.05 3.52
CA ASP A 159 -6.81 6.00 4.91
C ASP A 159 -8.02 6.92 5.12
N THR A 160 -7.97 8.13 4.55
CA THR A 160 -9.08 9.09 4.58
C THR A 160 -10.33 8.52 3.93
N ALA A 161 -10.19 7.95 2.71
CA ALA A 161 -11.31 7.34 2.00
C ALA A 161 -11.90 6.12 2.74
N SER A 162 -11.05 5.30 3.35
CA SER A 162 -11.43 4.14 4.13
C SER A 162 -12.20 4.53 5.40
N ASN A 163 -11.70 5.53 6.15
CA ASN A 163 -12.35 6.02 7.35
C ASN A 163 -13.73 6.63 7.05
N LEU A 164 -13.85 7.41 5.98
CA LEU A 164 -15.14 7.96 5.54
C LEU A 164 -16.16 6.85 5.24
N ARG A 165 -15.73 5.75 4.61
CA ARG A 165 -16.60 4.58 4.39
C ARG A 165 -17.09 3.99 5.71
N ILE A 166 -16.19 3.81 6.68
CA ILE A 166 -16.54 3.25 7.99
C ILE A 166 -17.55 4.14 8.70
N GLU A 167 -17.34 5.46 8.71
CA GLU A 167 -18.25 6.42 9.31
C GLU A 167 -19.65 6.39 8.66
N VAL A 168 -19.72 6.36 7.32
CA VAL A 168 -20.99 6.26 6.60
C VAL A 168 -21.72 4.96 6.95
N GLN A 169 -21.01 3.84 7.00
CA GLN A 169 -21.62 2.56 7.38
C GLN A 169 -22.12 2.57 8.83
N GLN A 170 -21.35 3.14 9.76
CA GLN A 170 -21.76 3.28 11.15
C GLN A 170 -23.00 4.16 11.29
N ALA A 171 -23.06 5.29 10.58
CA ALA A 171 -24.23 6.17 10.56
C ALA A 171 -25.47 5.45 10.02
N GLN A 172 -25.32 4.68 8.94
CA GLN A 172 -26.41 3.87 8.37
C GLN A 172 -26.90 2.78 9.34
N MET A 173 -25.99 2.10 10.03
CA MET A 173 -26.35 1.10 11.05
C MET A 173 -27.09 1.75 12.23
N ALA A 174 -26.64 2.92 12.67
CA ALA A 174 -27.30 3.67 13.75
C ALA A 174 -28.72 4.09 13.36
N LEU A 175 -28.92 4.56 12.12
CA LEU A 175 -30.24 4.88 11.58
C LEU A 175 -31.16 3.66 11.52
N LYS A 176 -30.70 2.55 10.92
CA LYS A 176 -31.49 1.31 10.87
C LYS A 176 -31.87 0.79 12.26
N HIS A 177 -30.94 0.85 13.22
CA HIS A 177 -31.22 0.46 14.59
C HIS A 177 -32.26 1.39 15.25
N SER A 178 -32.25 2.68 14.93
CA SER A 178 -33.26 3.63 15.41
C SER A 178 -34.65 3.35 14.83
N GLU A 179 -34.74 3.01 13.53
CA GLU A 179 -35.99 2.63 12.86
C GLU A 179 -36.61 1.38 13.49
N ILE A 180 -35.81 0.32 13.65
CA ILE A 180 -36.25 -0.93 14.29
C ILE A 180 -36.73 -0.67 15.73
N ARG A 181 -36.04 0.21 16.48
CA ARG A 181 -36.48 0.58 17.84
C ARG A 181 -37.82 1.31 17.86
N LEU A 182 -38.12 2.11 16.84
CA LEU A 182 -39.42 2.78 16.71
C LEU A 182 -40.52 1.77 16.37
N GLU A 183 -40.28 0.88 15.41
CA GLU A 183 -41.23 -0.18 15.04
C GLU A 183 -41.57 -1.09 16.24
N ILE A 184 -40.56 -1.49 17.03
CA ILE A 184 -40.77 -2.28 18.25
C ILE A 184 -41.62 -1.52 19.28
N LYS A 185 -41.43 -0.20 19.42
CA LYS A 185 -42.24 0.62 20.33
C LYS A 185 -43.69 0.69 19.87
N ASP A 186 -43.93 0.89 18.58
CA ASP A 186 -45.28 0.98 18.01
C ASP A 186 -46.02 -0.36 18.13
N LEU A 187 -45.34 -1.48 17.86
CA LEU A 187 -45.88 -2.82 18.07
C LEU A 187 -46.22 -3.07 19.55
N SER A 188 -45.33 -2.66 20.47
CA SER A 188 -45.56 -2.80 21.91
C SER A 188 -46.76 -1.98 22.40
N GLN A 189 -46.91 -0.75 21.90
CA GLN A 189 -48.06 0.09 22.20
C GLN A 189 -49.36 -0.53 21.67
N THR A 190 -49.34 -1.03 20.43
CA THR A 190 -50.49 -1.69 19.80
C THR A 190 -50.89 -2.96 20.57
N ALA A 191 -49.92 -3.77 21.02
CA ALA A 191 -50.21 -4.94 21.85
C ALA A 191 -50.82 -4.54 23.20
N THR A 192 -50.32 -3.46 23.81
CA THR A 192 -50.81 -2.97 25.11
C THR A 192 -52.24 -2.44 25.02
N THR A 193 -52.58 -1.70 23.95
CA THR A 193 -53.95 -1.22 23.73
C THR A 193 -54.91 -2.38 23.50
N LEU A 194 -54.56 -3.36 22.67
CA LEU A 194 -55.36 -4.56 22.45
C LEU A 194 -55.63 -5.33 23.74
N LEU A 195 -54.59 -5.58 24.55
CA LEU A 195 -54.74 -6.26 25.85
C LEU A 195 -55.68 -5.50 26.80
N THR A 196 -55.60 -4.16 26.79
CA THR A 196 -56.47 -3.31 27.62
C THR A 196 -57.93 -3.40 27.17
N TYR A 197 -58.18 -3.34 25.86
CA TYR A 197 -59.51 -3.52 25.28
C TYR A 197 -60.08 -4.90 25.59
N THR A 198 -59.30 -5.98 25.43
CA THR A 198 -59.77 -7.34 25.73
C THR A 198 -60.14 -7.48 27.21
N ARG A 199 -59.31 -6.95 28.12
CA ARG A 199 -59.63 -6.94 29.57
C ARG A 199 -60.92 -6.20 29.88
N PHE A 200 -61.15 -5.05 29.23
CA PHE A 200 -62.37 -4.28 29.41
C PHE A 200 -63.61 -5.03 28.93
N ILE A 201 -63.54 -5.68 27.77
CA ILE A 201 -64.64 -6.51 27.23
C ILE A 201 -64.95 -7.68 28.18
N VAL A 202 -63.93 -8.39 28.67
CA VAL A 202 -64.11 -9.50 29.62
C VAL A 202 -64.76 -9.03 30.92
N PHE A 203 -64.38 -7.85 31.43
CA PHE A 203 -64.99 -7.26 32.62
C PHE A 203 -66.48 -6.94 32.43
N LEU A 204 -66.87 -6.40 31.28
CA LEU A 204 -68.28 -6.10 30.97
C LEU A 204 -69.13 -7.35 30.75
N ALA A 205 -68.53 -8.47 30.35
CA ALA A 205 -69.23 -9.73 30.07
C ALA A 205 -69.36 -10.65 31.29
N ALA A 206 -68.82 -10.27 32.45
CA ALA A 206 -68.95 -11.03 33.69
C ALA A 206 -70.39 -10.90 34.26
N PRO A 207 -71.12 -12.02 34.44
CA PRO A 207 -72.51 -12.03 34.91
C PRO A 207 -72.66 -11.71 36.40
#